data_AF-A0A7Y2YQV8-F1
#
_entry.id   AF-A0A7Y2YQV8-F1
#
_cell.length_a   1.000
_cell.length_b   1.000
_cell.length_c   1.000
_cell.angle_alpha   90.00
_cell.angle_beta   90.00
_cell.angle_gamma   90.00
#
_symmetry.space_group_name_H-M   'P 1'
#
loop_
_entity.id
_entity.type
_entity.pdbx_description
1 polymer ?
#
loop_
_entity_poly.entity_id
_entity_poly.type
_entity_poly.pdbx_seq_one_letter_code
_entity_poly.pdbx_strand_id
1 'polypeptide(L)'
;MSNKNKYSYVGITLVILVFGIIFIPKIVDRISNKDVSREESRSTTLKPNEERDASSDLAYLVINGERKRVPEFKFINQYRDTITNEDYLGKVYVVEFFFTTCPTICPRMNQNLVQIQNTFQ
;
A
#
# COMPACT_ATOMS: atom_id res chain seq x y z
N MET A 1 52.91 7.33 -45.56
CA MET A 1 52.53 7.49 -44.14
C MET A 1 51.05 7.86 -44.09
N SER A 2 50.17 6.93 -43.68
CA SER A 2 48.73 7.19 -43.57
C SER A 2 48.37 7.32 -42.09
N ASN A 3 48.01 8.54 -41.68
CA ASN A 3 47.65 8.87 -40.30
C ASN A 3 46.15 8.55 -40.11
N LYS A 4 45.83 7.43 -39.46
CA LYS A 4 44.43 7.04 -39.16
C LYS A 4 43.97 7.80 -37.92
N ASN A 5 43.18 8.84 -38.13
CA ASN A 5 42.68 9.67 -37.04
C ASN A 5 41.65 8.91 -36.18
N LYS A 6 41.85 8.93 -34.86
CA LYS A 6 41.06 8.18 -33.86
C LYS A 6 39.71 8.85 -33.53
N TYR A 7 38.90 9.19 -34.53
CA TYR A 7 37.63 9.91 -34.34
C TYR A 7 36.51 9.09 -33.68
N SER A 8 36.66 7.78 -33.55
CA SER A 8 35.67 6.90 -32.90
C SER A 8 35.47 7.22 -31.40
N TYR A 9 36.52 7.63 -30.69
CA TYR A 9 36.42 8.00 -29.27
C TYR A 9 35.70 9.33 -29.06
N VAL A 10 35.81 10.25 -30.02
CA VAL A 10 35.19 11.58 -29.94
C VAL A 10 33.66 11.46 -29.90
N GLY A 11 33.08 10.55 -30.67
CA GLY A 11 31.64 10.29 -30.65
C GLY A 11 31.16 9.68 -29.34
N ILE A 12 31.90 8.71 -28.79
CA ILE A 12 31.57 8.06 -27.52
C ILE A 12 31.62 9.07 -26.36
N THR A 13 32.64 9.93 -26.33
CA THR A 13 32.76 10.98 -25.31
C THR A 13 31.60 11.99 -25.41
N LEU A 14 31.16 12.35 -26.61
CA LEU A 14 30.02 13.26 -26.80
C LEU A 14 28.71 12.64 -26.27
N VAL A 15 28.47 11.34 -26.54
CA VAL A 15 27.27 10.63 -26.05
C VAL A 15 27.26 10.56 -24.52
N ILE A 16 28.39 10.21 -23.90
CA ILE A 16 28.51 10.14 -22.43
C ILE A 16 28.30 11.53 -21.80
N LEU A 17 28.84 12.58 -22.40
CA LEU A 17 28.71 13.95 -21.91
C LEU A 17 27.26 14.43 -21.96
N VAL A 18 26.57 14.22 -23.09
CA VAL A 18 25.14 14.57 -23.23
C VAL A 18 24.28 13.78 -22.25
N PHE A 19 24.52 12.48 -22.11
CA PHE A 19 23.80 11.65 -21.15
C PHE A 19 24.04 12.10 -19.70
N GLY A 20 25.29 12.43 -19.36
CA GLY A 20 25.64 12.98 -18.05
C GLY A 20 24.87 14.26 -17.72
N ILE A 21 24.85 15.24 -18.62
CA ILE A 21 24.15 16.51 -18.40
C ILE A 21 22.63 16.31 -18.24
N ILE A 22 22.03 15.37 -18.96
CA ILE A 22 20.57 15.15 -18.91
C ILE A 22 20.16 14.32 -17.69
N PHE A 23 20.93 13.28 -17.33
CA PHE A 23 20.53 12.31 -16.31
C PHE A 23 21.06 12.62 -14.91
N ILE A 24 22.25 13.23 -14.78
CA ILE A 24 22.82 13.59 -13.45
C ILE A 24 21.89 14.50 -12.64
N PRO A 25 21.38 15.65 -13.15
CA PRO A 25 20.48 16.50 -12.36
C PRO A 25 19.21 15.76 -11.93
N LYS A 26 18.62 14.95 -12.82
CA LYS A 26 17.43 14.14 -12.50
C LYS A 26 17.69 13.09 -11.41
N ILE A 27 18.89 12.50 -11.38
CA ILE A 27 19.28 11.52 -10.36
C ILE A 27 19.49 12.22 -9.01
N VAL A 28 20.18 13.36 -9.00
CA VAL A 28 20.40 14.15 -7.78
C VAL A 28 19.09 14.66 -7.21
N ASP A 29 18.18 15.16 -8.04
CA ASP A 29 16.85 15.58 -7.61
C ASP A 29 16.07 14.43 -6.98
N ARG A 30 16.12 13.23 -7.57
CA ARG A 30 15.44 12.05 -7.01
C ARG A 30 16.04 11.61 -5.67
N ILE A 31 17.37 11.65 -5.52
CA ILE A 31 18.06 11.24 -4.28
C ILE A 31 17.85 12.29 -3.18
N SER A 32 17.97 13.58 -3.50
CA SER A 32 17.76 14.69 -2.56
C SER A 32 16.34 14.69 -2.02
N ASN A 33 15.35 14.37 -2.87
CA ASN A 33 13.95 14.28 -2.48
C ASN A 33 13.58 12.97 -1.74
N LYS A 34 14.55 12.10 -1.43
CA LYS A 34 14.36 10.80 -0.74
C LYS A 34 13.28 9.90 -1.35
N ASP A 35 12.99 10.08 -2.64
CA ASP A 35 11.94 9.35 -3.38
C ASP A 35 12.45 8.01 -3.98
N VAL A 36 13.50 7.44 -3.38
CA VAL A 36 14.14 6.19 -3.87
C VAL A 36 13.40 4.96 -3.37
N SER A 37 12.74 5.06 -2.23
CA SER A 37 11.78 4.09 -1.71
C SER A 37 10.45 4.78 -1.49
N ARG A 38 9.59 4.80 -2.52
CA ARG A 38 8.19 5.18 -2.32
C ARG A 38 7.55 4.13 -1.43
N GLU A 39 7.35 4.45 -0.16
CA GLU A 39 6.39 3.72 0.67
C GLU A 39 4.99 4.13 0.19
N GLU A 40 4.53 3.53 -0.92
CA GLU A 40 3.13 3.62 -1.39
C GLU A 40 2.14 2.87 -0.47
N SER A 41 2.63 2.30 0.63
CA SER A 41 1.79 1.67 1.62
C SER A 41 0.92 2.73 2.29
N ARG A 42 -0.37 2.77 1.92
CA ARG A 42 -1.39 3.70 2.47
C ARG A 42 -1.53 3.67 4.00
N SER A 43 -0.83 2.76 4.67
CA SER A 43 -0.70 2.67 6.11
C SER A 43 0.24 3.70 6.73
N THR A 44 1.18 4.28 5.98
CA THR A 44 2.24 5.15 6.53
C THR A 44 1.81 6.61 6.68
N THR A 45 0.69 7.01 6.05
CA THR A 45 0.08 8.34 6.25
C THR A 45 -0.58 8.49 7.62
N LEU A 46 -0.77 7.40 8.37
CA LEU A 46 -1.18 7.47 9.76
C LEU A 46 0.03 7.83 10.62
N LYS A 47 0.40 9.12 10.68
CA LYS A 47 1.37 9.62 11.66
C LYS A 47 0.78 9.38 13.06
N PRO A 48 1.31 8.46 13.87
CA PRO A 48 0.89 8.26 15.25
C PRO A 48 1.72 9.21 16.10
N ASN A 49 1.53 10.51 15.90
CA ASN A 49 2.07 11.51 16.83
C ASN A 49 1.03 11.70 17.93
N GLU A 50 0.77 10.65 18.70
CA GLU A 50 0.12 10.76 20.00
C GLU A 50 0.50 9.53 20.82
N GLU A 51 0.76 9.78 22.10
CA GLU A 51 1.46 8.91 23.02
C GLU A 51 0.84 7.52 23.11
N ARG A 52 1.72 6.51 23.18
CA ARG A 52 1.33 5.12 23.40
C ARG A 52 0.80 4.99 24.81
N ASP A 53 -0.51 5.15 24.99
CA ASP A 53 -1.18 4.63 26.17
C ASP A 53 -1.17 3.11 26.09
N ALA A 54 -0.21 2.53 26.83
CA ALA A 54 -0.10 1.11 27.07
C ALA A 54 -1.23 0.68 28.00
N SER A 55 -2.43 0.50 27.44
CA SER A 55 -3.52 -0.24 28.08
C SER A 55 -4.29 -0.95 26.99
N SER A 56 -4.56 -2.23 27.24
CA SER A 56 -5.01 -3.28 26.31
C SER A 56 -6.44 -3.11 25.78
N ASP A 57 -6.83 -1.89 25.42
CA ASP A 57 -8.14 -1.60 24.86
C ASP A 57 -8.08 -1.55 23.34
N LEU A 58 -9.16 -2.01 22.71
CA LEU A 58 -9.37 -2.05 21.27
C LEU A 58 -8.84 -0.76 20.62
N ALA A 59 -7.82 -0.89 19.76
CA ALA A 59 -7.24 0.25 19.07
C ALA A 59 -8.29 0.88 18.14
N TYR A 60 -8.72 2.10 18.46
CA TYR A 60 -9.63 2.87 17.61
C TYR A 60 -8.82 3.64 16.56
N LEU A 61 -9.37 3.70 15.34
CA LEU A 61 -8.88 4.66 14.35
C LEU A 61 -9.33 6.06 14.78
N VAL A 62 -8.37 6.95 15.06
CA VAL A 62 -8.63 8.37 15.33
C VAL A 62 -8.48 9.14 14.03
N ILE A 63 -9.59 9.65 13.50
CA ILE A 63 -9.62 10.45 12.26
C ILE A 63 -10.20 11.81 12.61
N ASN A 64 -9.44 12.88 12.37
CA ASN A 64 -9.79 14.26 12.75
C ASN A 64 -10.03 14.45 14.26
N GLY A 65 -9.28 13.74 15.11
CA GLY A 65 -9.41 13.83 16.57
C GLY A 65 -10.59 13.05 17.16
N GLU A 66 -11.34 12.31 16.35
CA GLU A 66 -12.49 11.50 16.80
C GLU A 66 -12.24 10.01 16.61
N ARG A 67 -12.60 9.21 17.61
CA ARG A 67 -12.63 7.74 17.50
C ARG A 67 -13.72 7.32 16.52
N LYS A 68 -13.34 6.62 15.45
CA LYS A 68 -14.29 6.08 14.48
C LYS A 68 -14.67 4.64 14.81
N ARG A 69 -15.96 4.33 14.60
CA ARG A 69 -16.55 2.99 14.68
C ARG A 69 -17.06 2.58 13.30
N VAL A 70 -17.35 1.30 13.12
CA VAL A 70 -18.03 0.82 11.90
C VAL A 70 -19.36 1.58 11.74
N PRO A 71 -19.60 2.22 10.57
CA PRO A 71 -20.86 2.91 10.30
C PRO A 71 -22.07 1.99 10.37
N GLU A 72 -23.26 2.58 10.47
CA GLU A 72 -24.49 1.81 10.29
C GLU A 72 -24.55 1.21 8.89
N PHE A 73 -24.91 -0.07 8.81
CA PHE A 73 -25.02 -0.78 7.56
C PHE A 73 -26.25 -1.69 7.54
N LYS A 74 -26.72 -1.95 6.32
CA LYS A 74 -27.81 -2.89 6.04
C LYS A 74 -27.53 -3.55 4.70
N PHE A 75 -27.18 -4.83 4.73
CA PHE A 75 -26.81 -5.60 3.55
C PHE A 75 -27.61 -6.89 3.46
N ILE A 76 -27.56 -7.54 2.29
CA ILE A 76 -28.18 -8.84 2.05
C ILE A 76 -27.10 -9.90 1.98
N ASN A 77 -27.25 -10.99 2.74
CA ASN A 77 -26.31 -12.11 2.73
C ASN A 77 -26.61 -13.13 1.61
N GLN A 78 -25.83 -14.20 1.53
CA GLN A 78 -25.96 -15.28 0.56
C GLN A 78 -27.28 -16.07 0.65
N TYR A 79 -28.00 -15.98 1.77
CA TYR A 79 -29.30 -16.63 2.01
C TYR A 79 -30.48 -15.70 1.72
N ARG A 80 -30.21 -14.47 1.28
CA ARG A 80 -31.19 -13.37 1.09
C ARG A 80 -31.74 -12.78 2.39
N ASP A 81 -31.08 -13.03 3.52
CA ASP A 81 -31.44 -12.39 4.78
C ASP A 81 -30.83 -11.00 4.87
N THR A 82 -31.52 -10.11 5.57
CA THR A 82 -31.02 -8.77 5.88
C THR A 82 -30.10 -8.83 7.09
N ILE A 83 -28.87 -8.32 6.96
CA ILE A 83 -27.86 -8.25 8.02
C ILE A 83 -27.51 -6.79 8.31
N THR A 84 -27.36 -6.46 9.58
CA THR A 84 -27.12 -5.11 10.13
C THR A 84 -26.02 -5.14 11.20
N ASN A 85 -25.70 -4.00 11.81
CA ASN A 85 -24.76 -3.92 12.94
C ASN A 85 -25.22 -4.76 14.15
N GLU A 86 -26.54 -4.92 14.34
CA GLU A 86 -27.10 -5.63 15.50
C GLU A 86 -26.71 -7.12 15.51
N ASP A 87 -26.62 -7.74 14.33
CA ASP A 87 -26.26 -9.15 14.16
C ASP A 87 -24.84 -9.49 14.66
N TYR A 88 -23.99 -8.46 14.80
CA TYR A 88 -22.60 -8.57 15.22
C TYR A 88 -22.32 -8.00 16.62
N LEU A 89 -23.35 -7.55 17.35
CA LEU A 89 -23.17 -7.04 18.71
C LEU A 89 -22.55 -8.10 19.63
N GLY A 90 -21.51 -7.70 20.36
CA GLY A 90 -20.77 -8.57 21.29
C GLY A 90 -19.87 -9.61 20.64
N LYS A 91 -19.80 -9.66 19.30
CA LYS A 91 -18.93 -10.59 18.57
C LYS A 91 -17.65 -9.88 18.13
N VAL A 92 -16.52 -10.58 18.20
CA VAL A 92 -15.30 -10.17 17.49
C VAL A 92 -15.41 -10.71 16.07
N TYR A 93 -15.36 -9.81 15.08
CA TYR A 93 -15.49 -10.18 13.68
C TYR A 93 -14.39 -9.54 12.83
N VAL A 94 -14.01 -10.24 11.76
CA VAL A 94 -13.05 -9.80 10.76
C VAL A 94 -13.80 -9.54 9.46
N VAL A 95 -13.46 -8.46 8.78
CA VAL A 95 -14.10 -8.07 7.51
C VAL A 95 -13.04 -8.02 6.41
N GLU A 96 -13.35 -8.63 5.26
CA GLU A 96 -12.60 -8.47 4.03
C GLU A 96 -13.53 -7.96 2.91
N PHE A 97 -13.04 -7.01 2.13
CA PHE A 97 -13.74 -6.53 0.94
C PHE A 97 -13.17 -7.24 -0.28
N PHE A 98 -14.02 -7.97 -1.00
CA PHE A 98 -13.64 -8.72 -2.20
C PHE A 98 -14.67 -8.58 -3.31
N PHE A 99 -14.26 -8.94 -4.53
CA PHE A 99 -15.14 -9.02 -5.70
C PHE A 99 -15.34 -10.49 -6.08
N THR A 100 -16.53 -10.83 -6.57
CA THR A 100 -16.86 -12.20 -7.04
C THR A 100 -16.02 -12.63 -8.23
N THR A 101 -15.62 -11.68 -9.07
CA THR A 101 -14.73 -11.89 -10.21
C THR A 101 -13.42 -11.17 -9.96
N CYS A 102 -12.36 -11.93 -9.68
CA CYS A 102 -11.03 -11.37 -9.43
C CYS A 102 -9.94 -12.28 -10.03
N PRO A 103 -9.08 -11.75 -10.92
CA PRO A 103 -8.17 -12.59 -11.71
C PRO A 103 -6.93 -13.09 -10.95
N THR A 104 -6.51 -12.44 -9.85
CA THR A 104 -5.18 -12.72 -9.25
C THR A 104 -5.15 -12.79 -7.73
N ILE A 105 -5.28 -11.64 -7.03
CA ILE A 105 -4.94 -11.56 -5.60
C ILE A 105 -6.04 -12.12 -4.67
N CYS A 106 -7.31 -11.99 -5.06
CA CYS A 106 -8.43 -12.35 -4.19
C CYS A 106 -8.52 -13.85 -3.86
N PRO A 107 -8.25 -14.80 -4.78
CA PRO A 107 -8.21 -16.22 -4.44
C PRO A 107 -7.26 -16.56 -3.29
N ARG A 108 -6.10 -15.90 -3.21
CA ARG A 108 -5.13 -16.12 -2.12
C ARG A 108 -5.63 -15.54 -0.79
N MET A 109 -6.19 -14.34 -0.80
CA MET A 109 -6.68 -13.71 0.42
C MET A 109 -7.88 -14.45 1.02
N ASN A 110 -8.84 -14.86 0.17
CA ASN A 110 -9.96 -15.69 0.61
C ASN A 110 -9.50 -17.00 1.27
N GLN A 111 -8.46 -17.65 0.74
CA GLN A 111 -7.87 -18.84 1.37
C GLN A 111 -7.31 -18.57 2.76
N ASN A 112 -6.67 -17.41 2.96
CA ASN A 112 -6.17 -17.00 4.28
C ASN A 112 -7.33 -16.78 5.26
N LEU A 113 -8.43 -16.17 4.83
CA LEU A 113 -9.61 -16.03 5.68
C LEU A 113 -10.22 -17.37 6.08
N VAL A 114 -10.27 -18.33 5.15
CA VAL A 114 -10.73 -19.70 5.47
C VAL A 114 -9.87 -20.33 6.57
N GLN A 115 -8.55 -20.12 6.53
CA GLN A 115 -7.66 -20.61 7.58
C GLN A 115 -7.99 -20.00 8.95
N ILE A 116 -8.21 -18.68 9.01
CA ILE A 116 -8.59 -17.98 10.25
C ILE A 116 -9.92 -18.51 10.75
N GLN A 117 -10.92 -18.62 9.89
CA GLN A 117 -12.23 -19.16 10.24
C GLN A 117 -12.11 -20.55 10.85
N ASN A 118 -11.36 -21.45 10.22
CA ASN A 118 -11.19 -22.82 10.72
C ASN A 118 -10.41 -22.88 12.06
N THR A 119 -9.61 -21.86 12.37
CA THR A 119 -8.82 -21.79 13.61
C THR A 119 -9.67 -21.33 14.80
N PHE A 120 -10.62 -20.42 14.57
CA PHE A 120 -11.44 -19.78 15.62
C PHE A 120 -12.93 -20.17 15.55
N GLN A 121 -13.26 -21.23 14.81
CA GLN A 121 -14.61 -21.76 14.67
C GLN A 121 -15.09 -22.49 15.93
#